data_AF-A0A0G1YBR8-F1
#
_entry.id   AF-A0A0G1YBR8-F1
#
_cell.length_a   1.000
_cell.length_b   1.000
_cell.length_c   1.000
_cell.angle_alpha   90.00
_cell.angle_beta   90.00
_cell.angle_gamma   90.00
#
_symmetry.space_group_name_H-M   'P 1'
#
loop_
_entity.id
_entity.type
_entity.pdbx_description
1 polymer ?
#
loop_
_entity_poly.entity_id
_entity_poly.type
_entity_poly.pdbx_seq_one_letter_code
_entity_poly.pdbx_strand_id
1 'polypeptide(L)'
;MVRIVAALLLCFLLPGGFAIAADDFDYLMGDLQKFEEDMQAGAEVQSSAEAEHDYQLSDELFPEGGESRGSPLKDAAFQEFVSVHIDGVPVELTDVPGDAWFAPYVRDVAERGIVSGYRGADGLPIGLFGPQDSVTVEQLAKMAIEATGHILLDCSEGGLRNESARGSWSEQYIRCAEHLHWAVYSDGSVDVKRFATRSEVVVTVLQAFGVLFERALGTVFTDVTTSTEFSGAIERAAADNIVSGYADSQGNLTGEFGPKDPVNRAAMAKILSLALQVYGE
;
A
#
# COMPACT_ATOMS: atom_id res chain seq x y z
N MET A 1 74.48 -35.14 -35.61
CA MET A 1 74.38 -33.67 -35.51
C MET A 1 72.89 -33.33 -35.35
N VAL A 2 72.40 -33.25 -34.12
CA VAL A 2 70.98 -33.01 -33.79
C VAL A 2 70.93 -31.80 -32.86
N ARG A 3 70.23 -30.73 -33.28
CA ARG A 3 69.92 -29.50 -32.51
C ARG A 3 68.40 -29.54 -32.23
N ILE A 4 67.95 -29.71 -30.98
CA ILE A 4 67.49 -28.74 -29.96
C ILE A 4 66.21 -27.94 -30.35
N VAL A 5 65.27 -27.89 -29.38
CA VAL A 5 64.20 -26.89 -29.06
C VAL A 5 62.80 -27.15 -29.65
N ALA A 6 61.66 -26.94 -28.99
CA ALA A 6 61.15 -27.00 -27.61
C ALA A 6 59.61 -26.77 -27.68
N ALA A 7 58.92 -27.14 -26.59
CA ALA A 7 57.64 -26.59 -26.09
C ALA A 7 56.32 -26.83 -26.87
N LEU A 8 55.37 -27.53 -26.22
CA LEU A 8 54.01 -27.03 -25.96
C LEU A 8 53.26 -27.93 -24.97
N LEU A 9 52.77 -27.31 -23.89
CA LEU A 9 51.80 -27.82 -22.92
C LEU A 9 50.44 -28.08 -23.59
N LEU A 10 49.69 -29.10 -23.12
CA LEU A 10 48.37 -28.90 -22.51
C LEU A 10 47.89 -30.20 -21.83
N CYS A 11 47.83 -30.18 -20.49
CA CYS A 11 47.15 -31.21 -19.70
C CYS A 11 45.63 -30.97 -19.76
N PHE A 12 44.88 -31.99 -20.17
CA PHE A 12 43.44 -32.10 -19.94
C PHE A 12 43.20 -32.83 -18.62
N LEU A 13 42.76 -32.11 -17.58
CA LEU A 13 42.06 -32.68 -16.41
C LEU A 13 41.31 -31.54 -15.69
N LEU A 14 39.97 -31.56 -15.72
CA LEU A 14 39.12 -30.87 -14.76
C LEU A 14 37.93 -31.77 -14.38
N PRO A 15 37.75 -32.07 -13.08
CA PRO A 15 36.49 -32.43 -12.46
C PRO A 15 35.93 -31.25 -11.63
N GLY A 16 34.61 -31.16 -11.48
CA GLY A 16 33.92 -30.28 -10.51
C GLY A 16 32.42 -30.29 -10.77
N GLY A 17 31.50 -30.61 -9.85
CA GLY A 17 31.55 -30.43 -8.40
C GLY A 17 30.98 -29.06 -8.06
N PHE A 18 29.64 -28.92 -8.08
CA PHE A 18 28.95 -27.72 -7.63
C PHE A 18 29.05 -27.62 -6.11
N ALA A 19 29.79 -26.63 -5.62
CA ALA A 19 29.75 -26.17 -4.23
C ALA A 19 28.95 -24.86 -4.20
N ILE A 20 27.85 -24.84 -3.46
CA ILE A 20 27.15 -23.60 -3.06
C ILE A 20 27.92 -23.07 -1.85
N ALA A 21 28.44 -21.85 -1.96
CA ALA A 21 29.27 -21.23 -0.93
C ALA A 21 28.43 -20.83 0.29
N ALA A 22 29.01 -20.97 1.48
CA ALA A 22 28.39 -20.66 2.76
C ALA A 22 28.17 -19.15 3.00
N ASP A 23 28.63 -18.29 2.09
CA ASP A 23 28.54 -16.83 2.21
C ASP A 23 27.13 -16.27 1.92
N ASP A 24 26.25 -17.04 1.26
CA ASP A 24 24.86 -16.62 0.95
C ASP A 24 23.89 -16.77 2.14
N PHE A 25 24.24 -17.56 3.16
CA PHE A 25 23.35 -17.84 4.30
C PHE A 25 23.50 -16.78 5.42
N ASP A 26 24.68 -16.19 5.56
CA ASP A 26 24.95 -15.13 6.55
C ASP A 26 24.28 -13.79 6.17
N TYR A 27 24.07 -13.54 4.87
CA TYR A 27 23.33 -12.35 4.40
C TYR A 27 21.84 -12.45 4.75
N LEU A 28 21.26 -13.65 4.61
CA LEU A 28 19.84 -13.92 4.88
C LEU A 28 19.49 -13.83 6.37
N MET A 29 20.42 -14.20 7.26
CA MET A 29 20.24 -14.12 8.71
C MET A 29 20.41 -12.69 9.24
N GLY A 30 21.24 -11.86 8.58
CA GLY A 30 21.41 -10.45 8.94
C GLY A 30 20.15 -9.60 8.71
N ASP A 31 19.40 -9.88 7.65
CA ASP A 31 18.14 -9.19 7.33
C ASP A 31 17.01 -9.57 8.30
N LEU A 32 17.04 -10.80 8.83
CA LEU A 32 16.03 -11.33 9.76
C LEU A 32 16.10 -10.66 11.14
N GLN A 33 17.31 -10.37 11.61
CA GLN A 33 17.54 -9.73 12.91
C GLN A 33 17.20 -8.24 12.89
N LYS A 34 17.39 -7.58 11.73
CA LYS A 34 17.10 -6.17 11.54
C LYS A 34 15.61 -5.88 11.36
N PHE A 35 14.85 -6.83 10.82
CA PHE A 35 13.40 -6.75 10.68
C PHE A 35 12.66 -6.88 12.03
N GLU A 36 13.18 -7.69 12.96
CA GLU A 36 12.61 -7.84 14.30
C GLU A 36 12.83 -6.58 15.17
N GLU A 37 13.99 -5.93 15.05
CA GLU A 37 14.30 -4.66 15.74
C GLU A 37 13.42 -3.50 15.23
N ASP A 38 13.18 -3.40 13.91
CA ASP A 38 12.31 -2.37 13.33
C ASP A 38 10.82 -2.57 13.71
N MET A 39 10.35 -3.82 13.85
CA MET A 39 8.98 -4.11 14.35
C MET A 39 8.80 -3.80 15.83
N GLN A 40 9.80 -4.09 16.67
CA GLN A 40 9.72 -3.82 18.10
C GLN A 40 9.78 -2.31 18.39
N ALA A 41 10.56 -1.55 17.63
CA ALA A 41 10.59 -0.09 17.74
C ALA A 41 9.25 0.58 17.35
N GLY A 42 8.49 -0.01 16.42
CA GLY A 42 7.14 0.43 16.08
C GLY A 42 6.09 0.10 17.15
N ALA A 43 6.21 -1.04 17.81
CA ALA A 43 5.28 -1.50 18.83
C ALA A 43 5.34 -0.68 20.13
N GLU A 44 6.51 -0.14 20.51
CA GLU A 44 6.64 0.69 21.72
C GLU A 44 5.93 2.05 21.60
N VAL A 45 5.86 2.63 20.39
CA VAL A 45 5.12 3.87 20.13
C VAL A 45 3.60 3.66 20.26
N GLN A 46 3.12 2.47 19.88
CA GLN A 46 1.71 2.10 19.86
C GLN A 46 1.09 2.03 21.27
N SER A 47 1.87 1.62 22.28
CA SER A 47 1.39 1.53 23.68
C SER A 47 1.01 2.87 24.32
N SER A 48 1.46 4.00 23.74
CA SER A 48 1.19 5.34 24.28
C SER A 48 -0.04 6.03 23.67
N ALA A 49 -0.65 5.45 22.63
CA ALA A 49 -1.79 6.02 21.91
C ALA A 49 -3.14 5.32 22.21
N GLU A 50 -3.14 4.24 22.99
CA GLU A 50 -4.33 3.41 23.28
C GLU A 50 -5.35 4.04 24.24
N ALA A 51 -5.14 5.27 24.72
CA ALA A 51 -6.04 5.91 25.69
C ALA A 51 -7.11 6.84 25.09
N GLU A 52 -7.15 7.09 23.78
CA GLU A 52 -8.10 8.05 23.18
C GLU A 52 -8.80 7.58 21.88
N HIS A 53 -8.84 6.28 21.58
CA HIS A 53 -9.37 5.78 20.28
C HIS A 53 -10.65 4.94 20.39
N ASP A 54 -11.74 5.53 20.91
CA ASP A 54 -13.07 4.90 20.96
C ASP A 54 -14.08 5.53 19.97
N TYR A 55 -13.61 6.27 18.96
CA TYR A 55 -14.47 6.95 17.97
C TYR A 55 -14.45 6.35 16.56
N GLN A 56 -13.74 5.24 16.33
CA GLN A 56 -13.62 4.63 15.00
C GLN A 56 -14.36 3.30 14.82
N LEU A 57 -15.14 2.88 15.83
CA LEU A 57 -15.91 1.64 15.76
C LEU A 57 -17.39 1.93 16.03
N SER A 58 -18.16 2.17 14.97
CA SER A 58 -19.51 1.62 14.87
C SER A 58 -20.01 1.75 13.43
N ASP A 59 -20.63 0.68 12.98
CA ASP A 59 -21.46 0.56 11.79
C ASP A 59 -22.18 1.86 11.41
N GLU A 60 -22.06 2.27 10.15
CA GLU A 60 -22.80 3.33 9.40
C GLU A 60 -21.84 4.31 8.70
N LEU A 61 -21.26 3.89 7.58
CA LEU A 61 -20.47 4.74 6.68
C LEU A 61 -21.02 4.61 5.26
N PHE A 62 -22.05 5.41 4.92
CA PHE A 62 -22.66 5.68 3.59
C PHE A 62 -23.92 4.86 3.20
N PRO A 63 -24.84 5.44 2.37
CA PRO A 63 -26.30 5.22 2.47
C PRO A 63 -26.80 3.90 1.86
N GLU A 64 -27.74 3.25 2.56
CA GLU A 64 -28.45 2.07 2.06
C GLU A 64 -29.50 2.41 1.00
N GLY A 65 -29.39 1.75 -0.16
CA GLY A 65 -30.49 1.57 -1.10
C GLY A 65 -30.89 0.10 -1.17
N GLY A 66 -31.88 -0.32 -0.36
CA GLY A 66 -32.53 -1.62 -0.53
C GLY A 66 -33.31 -2.10 0.70
N GLU A 67 -34.65 -1.97 0.67
CA GLU A 67 -35.57 -2.41 1.72
C GLU A 67 -35.41 -3.90 2.09
N SER A 68 -35.26 -4.18 3.40
CA SER A 68 -35.33 -5.53 3.95
C SER A 68 -36.78 -5.98 4.14
N ARG A 69 -37.11 -7.16 3.59
CA ARG A 69 -38.30 -7.95 3.97
C ARG A 69 -37.79 -9.23 4.62
N GLY A 70 -37.98 -9.32 5.93
CA GLY A 70 -37.45 -10.41 6.73
C GLY A 70 -38.03 -11.79 6.44
N SER A 71 -37.26 -12.81 6.80
CA SER A 71 -37.78 -14.09 7.29
C SER A 71 -36.84 -14.67 8.37
N PRO A 72 -37.38 -15.44 9.33
CA PRO A 72 -36.72 -15.66 10.62
C PRO A 72 -36.18 -17.09 10.71
N LEU A 73 -34.87 -17.26 10.60
CA LEU A 73 -34.15 -18.40 11.17
C LEU A 73 -32.76 -17.93 11.62
N LYS A 74 -32.59 -17.85 12.94
CA LYS A 74 -31.31 -17.60 13.62
C LYS A 74 -30.52 -18.91 13.61
N ASP A 75 -29.98 -19.27 12.45
CA ASP A 75 -28.95 -20.29 12.34
C ASP A 75 -27.60 -19.62 12.58
N ALA A 76 -26.67 -20.30 13.28
CA ALA A 76 -25.35 -19.79 13.60
C ALA A 76 -24.71 -19.18 12.36
N ALA A 77 -24.54 -17.84 12.36
CA ALA A 77 -24.01 -17.12 11.21
C ALA A 77 -22.59 -17.64 10.93
N PHE A 78 -22.44 -18.41 9.86
CA PHE A 78 -21.15 -18.53 9.21
C PHE A 78 -20.80 -17.12 8.77
N GLN A 79 -19.87 -16.48 9.47
CA GLN A 79 -19.31 -15.22 9.03
C GLN A 79 -18.47 -15.56 7.81
N GLU A 80 -19.05 -15.33 6.63
CA GLU A 80 -18.37 -15.56 5.36
C GLU A 80 -17.28 -14.50 5.23
N PHE A 81 -16.05 -14.91 4.97
CA PHE A 81 -14.91 -14.01 4.77
C PHE A 81 -14.68 -13.76 3.29
N VAL A 82 -14.00 -12.66 2.96
CA VAL A 82 -13.67 -12.35 1.57
C VAL A 82 -12.64 -13.34 1.03
N SER A 83 -13.03 -14.13 0.02
CA SER A 83 -12.09 -14.94 -0.77
C SER A 83 -11.60 -14.19 -2.02
N VAL A 84 -10.30 -14.23 -2.29
CA VAL A 84 -9.64 -13.57 -3.44
C VAL A 84 -8.58 -14.48 -4.06
N HIS A 85 -8.10 -14.15 -5.26
CA HIS A 85 -6.95 -14.81 -5.87
C HIS A 85 -5.69 -13.95 -5.72
N ILE A 86 -4.71 -14.46 -4.97
CA ILE A 86 -3.40 -13.83 -4.82
C ILE A 86 -2.38 -14.66 -5.59
N ASP A 87 -1.76 -14.09 -6.61
CA ASP A 87 -0.83 -14.77 -7.52
C ASP A 87 -1.44 -16.05 -8.16
N GLY A 88 -2.75 -16.03 -8.41
CA GLY A 88 -3.50 -17.17 -8.93
C GLY A 88 -3.85 -18.26 -7.90
N VAL A 89 -3.49 -18.06 -6.63
CA VAL A 89 -3.86 -18.96 -5.52
C VAL A 89 -5.10 -18.42 -4.81
N PRO A 90 -6.16 -19.22 -4.63
CA PRO A 90 -7.32 -18.80 -3.84
C PRO A 90 -6.95 -18.67 -2.37
N VAL A 91 -7.25 -17.52 -1.77
CA VAL A 91 -6.97 -17.17 -0.38
C VAL A 91 -8.23 -16.60 0.26
N GLU A 92 -8.56 -17.07 1.46
CA GLU A 92 -9.60 -16.47 2.29
C GLU A 92 -8.97 -15.45 3.26
N LEU A 93 -9.46 -14.22 3.24
CA LEU A 93 -9.03 -13.13 4.13
C LEU A 93 -9.84 -13.17 5.42
N THR A 94 -9.34 -13.90 6.40
CA THR A 94 -10.01 -14.23 7.67
C THR A 94 -10.25 -13.03 8.61
N ASP A 95 -9.68 -11.87 8.29
CA ASP A 95 -9.89 -10.58 8.97
C ASP A 95 -10.69 -9.58 8.13
N VAL A 96 -11.29 -10.04 7.03
CA VAL A 96 -12.17 -9.25 6.16
C VAL A 96 -13.54 -9.94 6.10
N PRO A 97 -14.44 -9.65 7.05
CA PRO A 97 -15.82 -10.13 6.99
C PRO A 97 -16.49 -9.71 5.67
N GLY A 98 -17.25 -10.60 5.05
CA GLY A 98 -17.88 -10.36 3.75
C GLY A 98 -18.94 -9.26 3.76
N ASP A 99 -19.48 -8.93 4.93
CA ASP A 99 -20.44 -7.86 5.19
C ASP A 99 -19.79 -6.55 5.66
N ALA A 100 -18.46 -6.51 5.86
CA ALA A 100 -17.77 -5.29 6.22
C ALA A 100 -17.86 -4.24 5.10
N TRP A 101 -18.00 -2.96 5.44
CA TRP A 101 -18.13 -1.87 4.46
C TRP A 101 -16.98 -1.81 3.45
N PHE A 102 -15.79 -2.27 3.84
CA PHE A 102 -14.58 -2.29 3.01
C PHE A 102 -14.42 -3.56 2.18
N ALA A 103 -15.16 -4.63 2.48
CA ALA A 103 -15.07 -5.93 1.83
C ALA A 103 -15.12 -5.88 0.29
N PRO A 104 -16.08 -5.18 -0.35
CA PRO A 104 -16.11 -5.13 -1.82
C PRO A 104 -14.88 -4.45 -2.41
N TYR A 105 -14.37 -3.41 -1.76
CA TYR A 105 -13.21 -2.67 -2.26
C TYR A 105 -11.92 -3.47 -2.09
N VAL A 106 -11.74 -4.12 -0.94
CA VAL A 106 -10.59 -5.02 -0.70
C VAL A 106 -10.58 -6.14 -1.74
N ARG A 107 -11.74 -6.74 -2.02
CA ARG A 107 -11.86 -7.76 -3.07
C ARG A 107 -11.43 -7.23 -4.44
N ASP A 108 -11.93 -6.06 -4.84
CA ASP A 108 -11.61 -5.45 -6.14
C ASP A 108 -10.11 -5.18 -6.30
N VAL A 109 -9.47 -4.50 -5.34
CA VAL A 109 -8.03 -4.19 -5.47
C VAL A 109 -7.13 -5.43 -5.31
N ALA A 110 -7.59 -6.45 -4.59
CA ALA A 110 -6.85 -7.71 -4.45
C ALA A 110 -6.91 -8.57 -5.73
N GLU A 111 -8.10 -8.71 -6.33
CA GLU A 111 -8.27 -9.44 -7.60
C GLU A 111 -7.53 -8.75 -8.77
N ARG A 112 -7.27 -7.45 -8.66
CA ARG A 112 -6.41 -6.69 -9.59
C ARG A 112 -4.92 -6.86 -9.32
N GLY A 113 -4.53 -7.56 -8.25
CA GLY A 113 -3.12 -7.78 -7.87
C GLY A 113 -2.43 -6.58 -7.20
N ILE A 114 -3.16 -5.51 -6.90
CA ILE A 114 -2.60 -4.28 -6.31
C ILE A 114 -2.21 -4.51 -4.85
N VAL A 115 -3.03 -5.29 -4.13
CA VAL A 115 -2.83 -5.65 -2.72
C VAL A 115 -2.94 -7.16 -2.53
N SER A 116 -2.20 -7.72 -1.57
CA SER A 116 -2.21 -9.18 -1.31
C SER A 116 -2.34 -9.58 0.15
N GLY A 117 -2.47 -8.61 1.06
CA GLY A 117 -2.43 -8.88 2.50
C GLY A 117 -1.03 -9.27 2.98
N TYR A 118 -0.98 -9.93 4.13
CA TYR A 118 0.22 -10.41 4.78
C TYR A 118 0.69 -11.74 4.21
N ARG A 119 2.01 -11.93 4.23
CA ARG A 119 2.69 -13.15 3.82
C ARG A 119 3.54 -13.70 4.96
N GLY A 120 3.69 -15.02 4.98
CA GLY A 120 4.58 -15.71 5.90
C GLY A 120 6.04 -15.58 5.48
N ALA A 121 6.94 -16.11 6.30
CA ALA A 121 8.37 -16.16 6.01
C ALA A 121 8.70 -17.02 4.76
N ASP A 122 7.78 -17.88 4.35
CA ASP A 122 7.83 -18.69 3.12
C ASP A 122 7.34 -17.92 1.87
N GLY A 123 6.93 -16.66 2.03
CA GLY A 123 6.39 -15.82 0.96
C GLY A 123 4.94 -16.15 0.56
N LEU A 124 4.28 -17.09 1.25
CA LEU A 124 2.91 -17.48 0.95
C LEU A 124 1.91 -16.56 1.68
N PRO A 125 0.75 -16.25 1.07
CA PRO A 125 -0.31 -15.50 1.74
C PRO A 125 -0.81 -16.26 2.97
N ILE A 126 -0.95 -15.56 4.11
CA ILE A 126 -1.43 -16.16 5.37
C ILE A 126 -2.93 -15.94 5.61
N GLY A 127 -3.63 -15.30 4.67
CA GLY A 127 -5.06 -15.03 4.79
C GLY A 127 -5.42 -13.90 5.75
N LEU A 128 -4.50 -12.95 5.96
CA LEU A 128 -4.75 -11.71 6.72
C LEU A 128 -4.51 -10.50 5.84
N PHE A 129 -5.39 -9.51 5.88
CA PHE A 129 -5.29 -8.27 5.12
C PHE A 129 -4.74 -7.10 5.94
N GLY A 130 -5.07 -7.04 7.23
CA GLY A 130 -4.76 -5.94 8.13
C GLY A 130 -5.60 -4.67 7.88
N PRO A 131 -6.95 -4.73 7.84
CA PRO A 131 -7.76 -3.58 7.41
C PRO A 131 -7.58 -2.32 8.26
N GLN A 132 -7.21 -2.47 9.54
CA GLN A 132 -7.00 -1.37 10.48
C GLN A 132 -5.58 -0.81 10.48
N ASP A 133 -4.63 -1.50 9.87
CA ASP A 133 -3.24 -1.06 9.90
C ASP A 133 -3.07 0.18 9.02
N SER A 134 -2.31 1.15 9.51
CA SER A 134 -2.03 2.39 8.77
C SER A 134 -1.06 2.14 7.63
N VAL A 135 -1.32 2.80 6.49
CA VAL A 135 -0.50 2.70 5.29
C VAL A 135 0.71 3.62 5.43
N THR A 136 1.91 3.10 5.18
CA THR A 136 3.13 3.91 5.11
C THR A 136 3.27 4.63 3.77
N VAL A 137 4.08 5.68 3.72
CA VAL A 137 4.35 6.41 2.47
C VAL A 137 4.96 5.50 1.39
N GLU A 138 5.84 4.56 1.75
CA GLU A 138 6.37 3.58 0.79
C GLU A 138 5.33 2.58 0.27
N GLN A 139 4.38 2.17 1.12
CA GLN A 139 3.26 1.32 0.69
C GLN A 139 2.32 2.08 -0.23
N LEU A 140 2.06 3.38 0.04
CA LEU A 140 1.28 4.25 -0.82
C LEU A 140 1.89 4.34 -2.22
N ALA A 141 3.21 4.56 -2.33
CA ALA A 141 3.90 4.60 -3.63
C ALA A 141 3.71 3.31 -4.42
N LYS A 142 3.95 2.16 -3.76
CA LYS A 142 3.75 0.84 -4.38
C LYS A 142 2.31 0.69 -4.86
N MET A 143 1.33 0.89 -4.00
CA MET A 143 -0.07 0.69 -4.33
C MET A 143 -0.52 1.58 -5.50
N ALA A 144 -0.08 2.84 -5.53
CA ALA A 144 -0.43 3.78 -6.60
C ALA A 144 0.18 3.39 -7.95
N ILE A 145 1.45 2.93 -7.96
CA ILE A 145 2.13 2.46 -9.18
C ILE A 145 1.48 1.19 -9.74
N GLU A 146 1.18 0.23 -8.87
CA GLU A 146 0.53 -1.03 -9.27
C GLU A 146 -0.89 -0.76 -9.80
N ALA A 147 -1.63 0.17 -9.17
CA ALA A 147 -2.97 0.52 -9.60
C ALA A 147 -3.04 1.10 -11.02
N THR A 148 -2.01 1.81 -11.47
CA THR A 148 -1.98 2.45 -12.80
C THR A 148 -1.13 1.69 -13.81
N GLY A 149 -0.53 0.57 -13.41
CA GLY A 149 0.25 -0.29 -14.30
C GLY A 149 1.52 0.36 -14.84
N HIS A 150 2.08 1.35 -14.15
CA HIS A 150 3.35 1.95 -14.57
C HIS A 150 4.46 0.90 -14.58
N ILE A 151 5.19 0.84 -15.70
CA ILE A 151 6.30 -0.08 -15.85
C ILE A 151 7.51 0.51 -15.12
N LEU A 152 7.89 -0.12 -14.00
CA LEU A 152 9.01 0.34 -13.16
C LEU A 152 10.34 0.48 -13.91
N LEU A 153 10.53 -0.27 -15.00
CA LEU A 153 11.73 -0.17 -15.84
C LEU A 153 11.84 1.20 -16.52
N ASP A 154 10.73 1.86 -16.85
CA ASP A 154 10.74 3.19 -17.47
C ASP A 154 11.24 4.26 -16.49
N CYS A 155 11.10 3.99 -15.19
CA CYS A 155 11.57 4.81 -14.08
C CYS A 155 13.01 4.50 -13.64
N SER A 156 13.70 3.57 -14.30
CA SER A 156 15.06 3.15 -13.92
C SER A 156 16.12 4.20 -14.28
N GLU A 157 15.81 5.11 -15.20
CA GLU A 157 16.67 6.23 -15.55
C GLU A 157 16.57 7.35 -14.50
N GLY A 158 17.65 7.53 -13.74
CA GLY A 158 17.72 8.48 -12.64
C GLY A 158 18.17 7.80 -11.33
N GLY A 159 18.86 8.57 -10.50
CA GLY A 159 19.18 8.13 -9.15
C GLY A 159 17.98 8.27 -8.22
N LEU A 160 17.87 7.38 -7.24
CA LEU A 160 17.02 7.58 -6.06
C LEU A 160 17.58 8.74 -5.24
N ARG A 161 16.75 9.76 -4.96
CA ARG A 161 17.07 10.90 -4.08
C ARG A 161 16.80 10.56 -2.63
N ASN A 162 15.72 9.83 -2.35
CA ASN A 162 15.33 9.46 -1.02
C ASN A 162 16.25 8.37 -0.43
N GLU A 163 17.15 8.78 0.45
CA GLU A 163 18.09 7.86 1.08
C GLU A 163 17.42 6.82 1.99
N SER A 164 16.25 7.12 2.56
CA SER A 164 15.55 6.21 3.47
C SER A 164 14.98 4.97 2.77
N ALA A 165 14.76 5.04 1.46
CA ALA A 165 14.31 3.92 0.63
C ALA A 165 15.47 3.09 0.05
N ARG A 166 16.72 3.53 0.18
CA ARG A 166 17.87 2.89 -0.48
C ARG A 166 18.11 1.47 0.05
N GLY A 167 18.21 0.51 -0.86
CA GLY A 167 18.39 -0.91 -0.56
C GLY A 167 17.15 -1.60 0.04
N SER A 168 16.03 -0.89 0.15
CA SER A 168 14.78 -1.46 0.66
C SER A 168 13.94 -2.06 -0.46
N TRP A 169 12.95 -2.88 -0.09
CA TRP A 169 11.97 -3.45 -1.02
C TRP A 169 11.19 -2.37 -1.80
N SER A 170 11.07 -1.17 -1.23
CA SER A 170 10.29 -0.08 -1.80
C SER A 170 11.09 0.81 -2.76
N GLU A 171 12.41 0.61 -2.87
CA GLU A 171 13.33 1.49 -3.61
C GLU A 171 12.82 1.80 -5.03
N GLN A 172 12.42 0.78 -5.77
CA GLN A 172 11.97 0.93 -7.16
C GLN A 172 10.68 1.75 -7.28
N TYR A 173 9.77 1.62 -6.31
CA TYR A 173 8.50 2.36 -6.29
C TYR A 173 8.74 3.82 -5.92
N ILE A 174 9.57 4.08 -4.90
CA ILE A 174 9.94 5.44 -4.52
C ILE A 174 10.67 6.16 -5.65
N ARG A 175 11.63 5.49 -6.29
CA ARG A 175 12.34 6.01 -7.46
C ARG A 175 11.38 6.36 -8.58
N CYS A 176 10.38 5.52 -8.83
CA CYS A 176 9.41 5.78 -9.88
C CYS A 176 8.48 6.94 -9.53
N ALA A 177 8.03 7.05 -8.29
CA ALA A 177 7.27 8.22 -7.82
C ALA A 177 8.09 9.53 -7.91
N GLU A 178 9.39 9.50 -7.62
CA GLU A 178 10.31 10.63 -7.82
C GLU A 178 10.47 11.00 -9.30
N HIS A 179 10.64 9.99 -10.17
CA HIS A 179 10.78 10.14 -11.62
C HIS A 179 9.50 10.76 -12.23
N LEU A 180 8.33 10.32 -11.78
CA LEU A 180 7.02 10.85 -12.18
C LEU A 180 6.70 12.21 -11.54
N HIS A 181 7.61 12.74 -10.70
CA HIS A 181 7.49 14.03 -10.03
C HIS A 181 6.22 14.17 -9.17
N TRP A 182 5.78 13.09 -8.54
CA TRP A 182 4.68 13.14 -7.59
C TRP A 182 5.05 13.99 -6.38
N ALA A 183 4.12 14.85 -5.94
CA ALA A 183 4.42 15.97 -5.06
C ALA A 183 5.05 15.53 -3.74
N VAL A 184 4.54 14.45 -3.14
CA VAL A 184 5.02 13.88 -1.87
C VAL A 184 6.44 13.33 -1.96
N TYR A 185 6.86 12.87 -3.14
CA TYR A 185 8.13 12.13 -3.33
C TYR A 185 9.21 12.96 -4.01
N SER A 186 8.80 13.93 -4.85
CA SER A 186 9.66 14.60 -5.84
C SER A 186 10.93 15.25 -5.28
N ASP A 187 10.90 15.73 -4.04
CA ASP A 187 12.04 16.38 -3.39
C ASP A 187 13.04 15.39 -2.75
N GLY A 188 12.64 14.12 -2.61
CA GLY A 188 13.42 13.05 -1.98
C GLY A 188 13.59 13.19 -0.45
N SER A 189 12.87 14.10 0.21
CA SER A 189 13.06 14.39 1.64
C SER A 189 12.09 13.68 2.57
N VAL A 190 10.98 13.16 2.01
CA VAL A 190 9.93 12.50 2.79
C VAL A 190 10.47 11.26 3.53
N ASP A 191 10.12 11.11 4.81
CA ASP A 191 10.32 9.84 5.49
C ASP A 191 9.34 8.81 4.91
N VAL A 192 9.84 7.80 4.20
CA VAL A 192 8.96 6.84 3.51
C VAL A 192 8.37 5.79 4.47
N LYS A 193 8.93 5.65 5.67
CA LYS A 193 8.52 4.63 6.67
C LYS A 193 7.40 5.10 7.58
N ARG A 194 7.17 6.41 7.71
CA ARG A 194 6.03 6.93 8.48
C ARG A 194 4.69 6.66 7.79
N PHE A 195 3.62 6.76 8.56
CA PHE A 195 2.26 6.71 8.02
C PHE A 195 2.00 7.87 7.07
N ALA A 196 1.32 7.57 5.96
CA ALA A 196 0.87 8.54 4.98
C ALA A 196 -0.36 9.27 5.51
N THR A 197 -0.39 10.59 5.36
CA THR A 197 -1.58 11.37 5.73
C THR A 197 -2.69 11.20 4.70
N ARG A 198 -3.94 11.48 5.08
CA ARG A 198 -5.09 11.49 4.18
C ARG A 198 -4.89 12.43 2.99
N SER A 199 -4.28 13.60 3.18
CA SER A 199 -3.97 14.52 2.07
C SER A 199 -2.94 13.95 1.10
N GLU A 200 -1.90 13.27 1.61
CA GLU A 200 -0.85 12.64 0.82
C GLU A 200 -1.36 11.45 0.01
N VAL A 201 -2.23 10.64 0.61
CA VAL A 201 -2.92 9.54 -0.08
C VAL A 201 -3.71 10.08 -1.27
N VAL A 202 -4.55 11.10 -1.04
CA VAL A 202 -5.41 11.65 -2.10
C VAL A 202 -4.58 12.26 -3.24
N VAL A 203 -3.60 13.11 -2.92
CA VAL A 203 -2.78 13.74 -3.98
C VAL A 203 -1.99 12.71 -4.76
N THR A 204 -1.43 11.69 -4.11
CA THR A 204 -0.65 10.65 -4.78
C THR A 204 -1.53 9.83 -5.72
N VAL A 205 -2.73 9.43 -5.27
CA VAL A 205 -3.67 8.68 -6.12
C VAL A 205 -4.07 9.52 -7.33
N LEU A 206 -4.47 10.80 -7.16
CA LEU A 206 -4.83 11.65 -8.29
C LEU A 206 -3.67 11.83 -9.28
N GLN A 207 -2.45 12.05 -8.78
CA GLN A 207 -1.27 12.19 -9.64
C GLN A 207 -0.92 10.90 -10.37
N ALA A 208 -1.09 9.73 -9.74
CA ALA A 208 -0.88 8.45 -10.38
C ALA A 208 -1.82 8.24 -11.56
N PHE A 209 -3.10 8.58 -11.40
CA PHE A 209 -4.10 8.52 -12.48
C PHE A 209 -4.03 9.70 -13.46
N GLY A 210 -3.03 10.58 -13.36
CA GLY A 210 -2.87 11.73 -14.25
C GLY A 210 -3.98 12.79 -14.12
N VAL A 211 -4.70 12.80 -12.99
CA VAL A 211 -5.83 13.69 -12.77
C VAL A 211 -5.34 15.09 -12.41
N LEU A 212 -5.70 16.05 -13.25
CA LEU A 212 -5.42 17.47 -12.99
C LEU A 212 -6.42 18.03 -11.96
N PHE A 213 -5.89 18.81 -11.02
CA PHE A 213 -6.68 19.53 -10.03
C PHE A 213 -6.26 20.99 -10.01
N GLU A 214 -7.23 21.86 -9.72
CA GLU A 214 -7.03 23.30 -9.63
C GLU A 214 -6.75 23.73 -8.19
N ARG A 215 -6.55 25.03 -7.99
CA ARG A 215 -6.45 25.61 -6.66
C ARG A 215 -7.79 25.44 -5.93
N ALA A 216 -7.74 24.99 -4.68
CA ALA A 216 -8.93 24.88 -3.83
C ALA A 216 -9.61 26.22 -3.58
N LEU A 217 -10.93 26.15 -3.39
CA LEU A 217 -11.75 27.25 -2.88
C LEU A 217 -11.77 27.27 -1.34
N GLY A 218 -11.51 26.14 -0.69
CA GLY A 218 -11.55 25.97 0.77
C GLY A 218 -12.98 25.97 1.31
N THR A 219 -13.91 25.38 0.55
CA THR A 219 -15.35 25.45 0.87
C THR A 219 -16.03 24.10 1.00
N VAL A 220 -15.35 23.02 0.63
CA VAL A 220 -15.92 21.66 0.66
C VAL A 220 -15.90 21.07 2.08
N PHE A 221 -14.82 21.27 2.82
CA PHE A 221 -14.66 20.77 4.19
C PHE A 221 -14.31 21.90 5.15
N THR A 222 -14.79 21.82 6.39
CA THR A 222 -14.63 22.88 7.40
C THR A 222 -13.19 23.02 7.90
N ASP A 223 -12.39 21.96 7.81
CA ASP A 223 -10.99 21.88 8.20
C ASP A 223 -10.00 21.95 7.01
N VAL A 224 -10.52 22.14 5.78
CA VAL A 224 -9.71 22.31 4.56
C VAL A 224 -9.85 23.73 4.03
N THR A 225 -8.78 24.50 4.15
CA THR A 225 -8.69 25.88 3.66
C THR A 225 -7.88 25.95 2.37
N THR A 226 -7.86 27.11 1.70
CA THR A 226 -6.98 27.34 0.53
C THR A 226 -5.48 27.24 0.84
N SER A 227 -5.10 27.26 2.12
CA SER A 227 -3.73 27.09 2.62
C SER A 227 -3.44 25.67 3.10
N THR A 228 -4.45 24.80 3.17
CA THR A 228 -4.24 23.39 3.52
C THR A 228 -3.47 22.73 2.37
N GLU A 229 -2.42 21.99 2.74
CA GLU A 229 -1.59 21.27 1.79
C GLU A 229 -2.43 20.28 0.97
N PHE A 230 -2.21 20.28 -0.34
CA PHE A 230 -2.99 19.49 -1.31
C PHE A 230 -4.50 19.71 -1.29
N SER A 231 -4.99 20.83 -0.75
CA SER A 231 -6.42 21.17 -0.73
C SER A 231 -7.11 21.05 -2.10
N GLY A 232 -6.42 21.41 -3.19
CA GLY A 232 -6.96 21.27 -4.55
C GLY A 232 -7.24 19.82 -4.94
N ALA A 233 -6.34 18.91 -4.58
CA ALA A 233 -6.52 17.47 -4.80
C ALA A 233 -7.64 16.91 -3.92
N ILE A 234 -7.75 17.38 -2.67
CA ILE A 234 -8.83 17.00 -1.75
C ILE A 234 -10.20 17.39 -2.31
N GLU A 235 -10.37 18.65 -2.73
CA GLU A 235 -11.64 19.12 -3.31
C GLU A 235 -11.95 18.41 -4.63
N ARG A 236 -10.94 18.12 -5.45
CA ARG A 236 -11.12 17.36 -6.69
C ARG A 236 -11.59 15.93 -6.42
N ALA A 237 -10.94 15.22 -5.49
CA ALA A 237 -11.33 13.86 -5.12
C ALA A 237 -12.73 13.81 -4.49
N ALA A 238 -13.13 14.86 -3.77
CA ALA A 238 -14.49 15.00 -3.25
C ALA A 238 -15.52 15.21 -4.37
N ALA A 239 -15.23 16.08 -5.34
CA ALA A 239 -16.08 16.30 -6.51
C ALA A 239 -16.28 15.02 -7.33
N ASP A 240 -15.24 14.20 -7.44
CA ASP A 240 -15.26 12.93 -8.17
C ASP A 240 -15.78 11.74 -7.32
N ASN A 241 -16.30 12.01 -6.12
CA ASN A 241 -16.88 11.03 -5.17
C ASN A 241 -15.92 9.90 -4.73
N ILE A 242 -14.61 10.17 -4.72
CA ILE A 242 -13.59 9.24 -4.22
C ILE A 242 -13.46 9.34 -2.70
N VAL A 243 -13.66 10.55 -2.17
CA VAL A 243 -13.67 10.82 -0.72
C VAL A 243 -14.87 11.69 -0.36
N SER A 244 -15.40 11.52 0.85
CA SER A 244 -16.57 12.25 1.33
C SER A 244 -16.36 12.96 2.67
N GLY A 245 -15.18 12.82 3.29
CA GLY A 245 -14.90 13.31 4.64
C GLY A 245 -15.26 12.30 5.73
N TYR A 246 -15.28 12.76 6.97
CA TYR A 246 -15.71 11.97 8.13
C TYR A 246 -17.23 11.92 8.23
N ALA A 247 -17.71 10.81 8.76
CA ALA A 247 -19.08 10.66 9.20
C ALA A 247 -19.11 10.40 10.71
N ASP A 248 -20.19 10.78 11.36
CA ASP A 248 -20.49 10.39 12.74
C ASP A 248 -20.91 8.91 12.82
N SER A 249 -21.16 8.42 14.03
CA SER A 249 -21.61 7.03 14.26
C SER A 249 -23.02 6.74 13.76
N GLN A 250 -23.70 7.73 13.17
CA GLN A 250 -25.00 7.61 12.53
C GLN A 250 -24.89 7.76 11.00
N GLY A 251 -23.66 7.77 10.45
CA GLY A 251 -23.37 7.92 9.04
C GLY A 251 -23.61 9.32 8.45
N ASN A 252 -23.85 10.34 9.27
CA ASN A 252 -23.97 11.71 8.79
C ASN A 252 -22.59 12.34 8.62
N LEU A 253 -22.36 13.01 7.49
CA LEU A 253 -21.12 13.73 7.25
C LEU A 253 -20.91 14.84 8.28
N THR A 254 -19.76 14.84 8.94
CA THR A 254 -19.39 15.87 9.92
C THR A 254 -18.99 17.19 9.24
N GLY A 255 -18.62 17.12 7.96
CA GLY A 255 -18.05 18.24 7.19
C GLY A 255 -16.53 18.37 7.32
N GLU A 256 -15.88 17.53 8.12
CA GLU A 256 -14.42 17.50 8.27
C GLU A 256 -13.78 16.44 7.36
N PHE A 257 -12.56 16.70 6.91
CA PHE A 257 -11.79 15.77 6.09
C PHE A 257 -10.68 15.05 6.87
N GLY A 258 -10.03 15.70 7.83
CA GLY A 258 -8.88 15.17 8.57
C GLY A 258 -7.60 15.08 7.73
N PRO A 259 -7.09 16.17 7.12
CA PRO A 259 -6.01 16.08 6.13
C PRO A 259 -4.70 15.47 6.65
N LYS A 260 -4.45 15.55 7.96
CA LYS A 260 -3.21 15.05 8.59
C LYS A 260 -3.34 13.65 9.18
N ASP A 261 -4.54 13.10 9.21
CA ASP A 261 -4.78 11.83 9.89
C ASP A 261 -4.25 10.68 9.03
N PRO A 262 -3.76 9.59 9.63
CA PRO A 262 -3.32 8.43 8.87
C PRO A 262 -4.48 7.73 8.17
N VAL A 263 -4.18 7.01 7.09
CA VAL A 263 -5.15 6.19 6.36
C VAL A 263 -4.89 4.72 6.64
N ASN A 264 -5.91 4.01 7.13
CA ASN A 264 -5.84 2.56 7.25
C ASN A 264 -6.01 1.85 5.90
N ARG A 265 -5.58 0.59 5.83
CA ARG A 265 -5.60 -0.20 4.59
C ARG A 265 -7.00 -0.41 4.02
N ALA A 266 -8.03 -0.48 4.85
CA ALA A 266 -9.43 -0.54 4.41
C ALA A 266 -9.85 0.72 3.64
N ALA A 267 -9.57 1.91 4.19
CA ALA A 267 -9.85 3.17 3.53
C ALA A 267 -9.01 3.35 2.26
N MET A 268 -7.74 2.94 2.27
CA MET A 268 -6.89 2.97 1.09
C MET A 268 -7.44 2.09 -0.04
N ALA A 269 -7.90 0.87 0.28
CA ALA A 269 -8.52 -0.04 -0.69
C ALA A 269 -9.77 0.58 -1.33
N LYS A 270 -10.61 1.25 -0.54
CA LYS A 270 -11.77 2.00 -1.05
C LYS A 270 -11.36 3.14 -1.98
N ILE A 271 -10.40 3.98 -1.57
CA ILE A 271 -9.93 5.10 -2.38
C ILE A 271 -9.39 4.61 -3.74
N LEU A 272 -8.57 3.56 -3.74
CA LEU A 272 -8.02 2.98 -4.97
C LEU A 272 -9.11 2.36 -5.84
N SER A 273 -10.01 1.55 -5.27
CA SER A 273 -11.09 0.91 -6.01
C SER A 273 -12.01 1.96 -6.68
N LEU A 274 -12.36 3.03 -5.97
CA LEU A 274 -13.14 4.12 -6.54
C LEU A 274 -12.35 4.89 -7.61
N ALA A 275 -11.07 5.19 -7.38
CA ALA A 275 -10.22 5.84 -8.39
C ALA A 275 -10.09 4.98 -9.66
N LEU A 276 -9.95 3.66 -9.55
CA LEU A 276 -9.95 2.73 -10.67
C LEU A 276 -11.27 2.74 -11.43
N GLN A 277 -12.40 2.83 -10.74
CA GLN A 277 -13.72 2.89 -11.37
C GLN A 277 -13.97 4.22 -12.09
N VAL A 278 -13.44 5.33 -11.56
CA VAL A 278 -13.69 6.68 -12.08
C VAL A 278 -12.66 7.09 -13.13
N TYR A 279 -11.39 6.73 -12.95
CA TYR A 279 -10.27 7.15 -13.78
C TYR A 279 -9.58 6.02 -14.54
N GLY A 280 -9.81 4.75 -14.18
CA GLY A 280 -9.24 3.63 -14.91
C GLY A 280 -9.84 3.52 -16.32
N GLU A 281 -8.99 3.27 -17.31
CA GLU A 281 -9.38 3.01 -18.70
C GLU A 281 -9.91 1.58 -18.92
#